data_AF-A0A8J4F8A0-F1
#
_entry.id   AF-A0A8J4F8A0-F1
#
_cell.length_a   1.000
_cell.length_b   1.000
_cell.length_c   1.000
_cell.angle_alpha   90.00
_cell.angle_beta   90.00
_cell.angle_gamma   90.00
#
_symmetry.space_group_name_H-M   'P 1'
#
loop_
_entity.id
_entity.type
_entity.pdbx_description
1 polymer ?
#
loop_
_entity_poly.entity_id
_entity_poly.type
_entity_poly.pdbx_seq_one_letter_code
_entity_poly.pdbx_strand_id
1 'polypeptide(L)'
;MDPLSVLRDFNTSNKLQLVQQIDGNVQFGDRYSFPAATPVYKAAFAQAASAYYSIQDVLFYLKNRNLKPQEYVMAANQSGVANINIVDRKKILDVLDGVSALDPSLVPSSAAAAAVAVAPREVTAGAEPQAKRQRLAEVDEASAMKGLVEQERQLRNRNTMLVRSCIGRMDRKGGGKQGGVLRRVSA
;
A
#
# COMPACT_ATOMS: atom_id res chain seq x y z
N MET A 1 -1.84 -25.38 2.02
CA MET A 1 -2.36 -24.78 0.78
C MET A 1 -2.18 -23.28 0.90
N ASP A 2 -1.78 -22.61 -0.17
CA ASP A 2 -1.57 -21.16 -0.17
C ASP A 2 -2.92 -20.42 -0.32
N PRO A 3 -3.23 -19.43 0.55
CA PRO A 3 -4.50 -18.71 0.53
C PRO A 3 -4.79 -17.99 -0.79
N LEU A 4 -3.76 -17.43 -1.45
CA LEU A 4 -3.95 -16.71 -2.72
C LEU A 4 -4.27 -17.68 -3.86
N SER A 5 -3.62 -18.85 -3.86
CA SER A 5 -3.91 -19.95 -4.79
C SER A 5 -5.34 -20.47 -4.63
N VAL A 6 -5.81 -20.67 -3.40
CA VAL A 6 -7.20 -21.05 -3.13
C VAL A 6 -8.15 -19.97 -3.64
N LEU A 7 -7.88 -18.70 -3.38
CA LEU A 7 -8.72 -17.60 -3.87
C LEU A 7 -8.79 -17.56 -5.40
N ARG A 8 -7.67 -17.80 -6.10
CA ARG A 8 -7.63 -17.92 -7.56
C ARG A 8 -8.50 -19.06 -8.05
N ASP A 9 -8.38 -20.26 -7.49
CA ASP A 9 -9.17 -21.42 -7.90
C ASP A 9 -10.68 -21.16 -7.77
N PHE A 10 -11.10 -20.49 -6.68
CA PHE A 10 -12.49 -20.11 -6.46
C PHE A 10 -12.96 -19.01 -7.42
N ASN A 11 -12.08 -18.07 -7.81
CA ASN A 11 -12.38 -17.06 -8.82
C ASN A 11 -12.56 -17.69 -10.20
N THR A 12 -11.59 -18.48 -10.67
CA THR A 12 -11.66 -19.16 -11.99
C THR A 12 -12.83 -20.14 -12.06
N SER A 13 -13.18 -20.78 -10.94
CA SER A 13 -14.35 -21.66 -10.85
C SER A 13 -15.69 -20.91 -10.73
N ASN A 14 -15.70 -19.57 -10.67
CA ASN A 14 -16.88 -18.73 -10.44
C ASN A 14 -17.65 -19.07 -9.14
N LYS A 15 -16.94 -19.51 -8.09
CA LYS A 15 -17.50 -19.93 -6.79
C LYS A 15 -17.29 -18.90 -5.68
N LEU A 16 -17.05 -17.64 -6.03
CA LEU A 16 -16.81 -16.55 -5.05
C LEU A 16 -17.97 -16.33 -4.07
N GLN A 17 -19.19 -16.74 -4.43
CA GLN A 17 -20.37 -16.67 -3.57
C GLN A 17 -20.24 -17.57 -2.33
N LEU A 18 -19.43 -18.62 -2.41
CA LEU A 18 -19.17 -19.53 -1.28
C LEU A 18 -18.15 -18.97 -0.29
N VAL A 19 -17.51 -17.84 -0.61
CA VAL A 19 -16.48 -17.23 0.23
C VAL A 19 -17.14 -16.24 1.20
N GLN A 20 -17.15 -16.63 2.47
CA GLN A 20 -17.80 -15.89 3.55
C GLN A 20 -16.76 -15.46 4.59
N GLN A 21 -17.00 -14.29 5.20
CA GLN A 21 -16.19 -13.83 6.31
C GLN A 21 -16.95 -14.10 7.61
N ILE A 22 -16.38 -14.95 8.47
CA ILE A 22 -17.01 -15.43 9.71
C ILE A 22 -15.97 -15.33 10.82
N ASP A 23 -16.31 -14.67 11.93
CA ASP A 23 -15.48 -14.57 13.15
C ASP A 23 -14.03 -14.11 12.88
N GLY A 24 -13.84 -13.15 11.96
CA GLY A 24 -12.50 -12.65 11.60
C GLY A 24 -11.66 -13.61 10.74
N ASN A 25 -12.28 -14.69 10.24
CA ASN A 25 -11.69 -15.61 9.27
C ASN A 25 -12.44 -15.53 7.94
N VAL A 26 -11.74 -15.82 6.85
CA VAL A 26 -12.28 -15.98 5.50
C VAL A 26 -12.40 -17.47 5.23
N GLN A 27 -13.64 -17.94 5.15
CA GLN A 27 -13.99 -19.33 4.89
C GLN A 27 -14.28 -19.52 3.40
N PHE A 28 -13.64 -20.52 2.79
CA PHE A 28 -13.78 -20.91 1.40
C PHE A 28 -14.59 -22.21 1.32
N GLY A 29 -15.92 -22.08 1.28
CA GLY A 29 -16.82 -23.23 1.43
C GLY A 29 -16.55 -24.00 2.72
N ASP A 30 -16.62 -25.33 2.68
CA ASP A 30 -16.38 -26.18 3.87
C ASP A 30 -14.94 -26.67 4.00
N ARG A 31 -14.06 -26.37 3.04
CA ARG A 31 -12.75 -27.02 2.92
C ARG A 31 -11.59 -26.22 3.49
N TYR A 32 -11.63 -24.90 3.39
CA TYR A 32 -10.52 -24.05 3.82
C TYR A 32 -11.02 -22.85 4.61
N SER A 33 -10.28 -22.49 5.66
CA SER A 33 -10.50 -21.28 6.45
C SER A 33 -9.16 -20.64 6.71
N PHE A 34 -9.06 -19.34 6.48
CA PHE A 34 -7.84 -18.56 6.71
C PHE A 34 -8.17 -17.31 7.52
N PRO A 35 -7.28 -16.88 8.44
CA PRO A 35 -7.45 -15.59 9.11
C PRO A 35 -7.58 -14.44 8.12
N ALA A 36 -8.50 -13.49 8.39
CA ALA A 36 -8.72 -12.36 7.50
C ALA A 36 -7.48 -11.46 7.35
N ALA A 37 -6.65 -11.41 8.39
CA ALA A 37 -5.38 -10.69 8.42
C ALA A 37 -4.21 -11.44 7.74
N THR A 38 -4.45 -12.61 7.15
CA THR A 38 -3.39 -13.37 6.47
C THR A 38 -2.86 -12.58 5.28
N PRO A 39 -1.56 -12.24 5.26
CA PRO A 39 -1.00 -11.45 4.18
C PRO A 39 -0.81 -12.32 2.93
N VAL A 40 -1.29 -11.87 1.78
CA VAL A 40 -1.31 -12.67 0.54
C VAL A 40 -0.54 -12.04 -0.62
N TYR A 41 -0.45 -10.71 -0.67
CA TYR A 41 0.15 -10.03 -1.82
C TYR A 41 1.00 -8.85 -1.41
N LYS A 42 2.24 -8.77 -1.89
CA LYS A 42 3.17 -7.68 -1.59
C LYS A 42 2.75 -6.37 -2.26
N ALA A 43 2.50 -5.34 -1.47
CA ALA A 43 2.21 -4.00 -1.94
C ALA A 43 3.46 -3.37 -2.58
N ALA A 44 3.32 -2.75 -3.76
CA ALA A 44 4.47 -2.18 -4.46
C ALA A 44 5.03 -0.90 -3.80
N PHE A 45 4.21 -0.20 -3.00
CA PHE A 45 4.55 1.10 -2.42
C PHE A 45 4.35 1.14 -0.90
N ALA A 46 4.82 0.12 -0.19
CA ALA A 46 4.76 0.10 1.28
C ALA A 46 6.08 0.57 1.90
N GLN A 47 6.01 1.57 2.79
CA GLN A 47 7.17 2.18 3.46
C GLN A 47 7.50 1.59 4.85
N ALA A 48 6.60 0.81 5.46
CA ALA A 48 6.84 0.14 6.74
C ALA A 48 5.88 -1.06 6.95
N ALA A 49 6.35 -2.09 7.68
CA ALA A 49 5.73 -3.29 8.29
C ALA A 49 4.47 -3.95 7.68
N SER A 50 3.50 -3.19 7.16
CA SER A 50 2.35 -3.66 6.38
C SER A 50 2.66 -3.66 4.89
N ALA A 51 3.73 -4.36 4.50
CA ALA A 51 4.16 -4.47 3.11
C ALA A 51 3.29 -5.42 2.26
N TYR A 52 2.24 -5.99 2.85
CA TYR A 52 1.39 -6.99 2.21
C TYR A 52 -0.08 -6.65 2.42
N TYR A 53 -0.87 -6.83 1.37
CA TYR A 53 -2.33 -6.85 1.45
C TYR A 53 -2.79 -8.15 2.09
N SER A 54 -3.82 -8.04 2.92
CA SER A 54 -4.45 -9.20 3.53
C SER A 54 -5.40 -9.90 2.56
N ILE A 55 -5.74 -11.15 2.84
CA ILE A 55 -6.70 -11.92 2.04
C ILE A 55 -8.07 -11.24 1.99
N GLN A 56 -8.45 -10.56 3.08
CA GLN A 56 -9.69 -9.79 3.16
C GLN A 56 -9.68 -8.61 2.19
N ASP A 57 -8.59 -7.85 2.13
CA ASP A 57 -8.48 -6.68 1.25
C ASP A 57 -8.61 -7.10 -0.22
N VAL A 58 -7.92 -8.18 -0.59
CA VAL A 58 -7.96 -8.73 -1.96
C VAL A 58 -9.34 -9.28 -2.30
N LEU A 59 -9.99 -9.97 -1.36
CA LEU A 59 -11.36 -10.47 -1.54
C LEU A 59 -12.36 -9.33 -1.73
N PHE A 60 -12.24 -8.26 -0.92
CA PHE A 60 -13.11 -7.10 -1.03
C PHE A 60 -12.95 -6.40 -2.38
N TYR A 61 -11.72 -6.28 -2.88
CA TYR A 61 -11.46 -5.76 -4.21
C TYR A 61 -12.05 -6.62 -5.32
N LEU A 62 -11.90 -7.95 -5.21
CA LEU A 62 -12.43 -8.88 -6.21
C LEU A 62 -13.96 -8.80 -6.32
N LYS A 63 -14.67 -8.73 -5.20
CA LYS A 63 -16.13 -8.55 -5.15
C LYS A 63 -16.58 -7.21 -5.77
N ASN A 64 -15.75 -6.18 -5.65
CA ASN A 64 -16.06 -4.81 -6.08
C ASN A 64 -15.29 -4.38 -7.34
N ARG A 65 -14.84 -5.32 -8.18
CA ARG A 65 -13.98 -5.03 -9.34
C ARG A 65 -14.58 -4.06 -10.36
N ASN A 66 -15.90 -3.94 -10.39
CA ASN A 66 -16.63 -3.07 -11.33
C ASN A 66 -16.75 -1.61 -10.83
N LEU A 67 -16.39 -1.33 -9.57
CA LEU A 67 -16.48 0.01 -9.01
C LEU A 67 -15.37 0.92 -9.55
N LYS A 68 -15.71 2.20 -9.72
CA LYS A 68 -14.72 3.23 -10.04
C LYS A 68 -13.69 3.36 -8.91
N PRO A 69 -12.44 3.79 -9.19
CA PRO A 69 -11.40 3.83 -8.18
C PRO A 69 -11.72 4.65 -6.93
N GLN A 70 -12.45 5.75 -7.08
CA GLN A 70 -12.90 6.62 -5.98
C GLN A 70 -13.97 5.94 -5.12
N GLU A 71 -14.98 5.37 -5.75
CA GLU A 71 -16.07 4.65 -5.07
C GLU A 71 -15.55 3.43 -4.30
N TYR A 72 -14.60 2.70 -4.89
CA TYR A 72 -13.91 1.61 -4.21
C TYR A 72 -13.21 2.07 -2.93
N VAL A 73 -12.52 3.22 -2.97
CA VAL A 73 -11.81 3.74 -1.79
C VAL A 73 -12.80 4.08 -0.68
N MET A 74 -13.92 4.70 -1.02
CA MET A 74 -14.98 4.99 -0.05
C MET A 74 -15.59 3.71 0.54
N ALA A 75 -15.91 2.72 -0.30
CA ALA A 75 -16.46 1.45 0.12
C ALA A 75 -15.49 0.67 1.03
N ALA A 76 -14.19 0.66 0.69
CA ALA A 76 -13.16 0.02 1.49
C ALA A 76 -13.06 0.64 2.89
N ASN A 77 -13.04 1.98 2.97
CA ASN A 77 -13.03 2.70 4.26
C ASN A 77 -14.28 2.40 5.10
N GLN A 78 -15.46 2.32 4.48
CA GLN A 78 -16.72 1.98 5.18
C GLN A 78 -16.70 0.55 5.73
N SER A 79 -16.06 -0.37 5.01
CA SER A 79 -15.90 -1.77 5.44
C SER A 79 -14.72 -2.01 6.40
N GLY A 80 -13.91 -0.98 6.67
CA GLY A 80 -12.71 -1.08 7.52
C GLY A 80 -11.58 -1.92 6.94
N VAL A 81 -11.52 -2.10 5.61
CA VAL A 81 -10.46 -2.84 4.92
C VAL A 81 -9.40 -1.91 4.34
N ALA A 82 -8.18 -2.40 4.12
CA ALA A 82 -7.10 -1.61 3.56
C ALA A 82 -7.32 -1.31 2.07
N ASN A 83 -7.01 -0.08 1.66
CA ASN A 83 -7.15 0.33 0.27
C ASN A 83 -6.01 -0.24 -0.59
N ILE A 84 -6.39 -0.95 -1.66
CA ILE A 84 -5.43 -1.42 -2.66
C ILE A 84 -5.04 -0.27 -3.58
N ASN A 85 -3.72 -0.11 -3.76
CA ASN A 85 -3.15 0.92 -4.60
C ASN A 85 -3.49 0.68 -6.08
N ILE A 86 -3.73 1.75 -6.83
CA ILE A 86 -4.16 1.70 -8.23
C ILE A 86 -3.16 0.96 -9.12
N VAL A 87 -1.86 1.08 -8.82
CA VAL A 87 -0.78 0.41 -9.58
C VAL A 87 -0.80 -1.11 -9.42
N ASP A 88 -1.29 -1.61 -8.28
CA ASP A 88 -1.31 -3.03 -7.96
C ASP A 88 -2.63 -3.70 -8.37
N ARG A 89 -3.72 -2.93 -8.44
CA ARG A 89 -5.06 -3.40 -8.83
C ARG A 89 -5.06 -4.27 -10.09
N LYS A 90 -4.45 -3.78 -11.18
CA LYS A 90 -4.41 -4.52 -12.45
C LYS A 90 -3.62 -5.83 -12.31
N LYS A 91 -2.48 -5.80 -11.62
CA LYS A 91 -1.61 -6.98 -11.43
C LYS A 91 -2.29 -8.05 -10.58
N ILE A 92 -2.96 -7.63 -9.51
CA ILE A 92 -3.70 -8.53 -8.62
C ILE A 92 -4.83 -9.25 -9.38
N LEU A 93 -5.60 -8.52 -10.21
CA LEU A 93 -6.64 -9.14 -11.03
C LEU A 93 -6.06 -10.15 -12.03
N ASP A 94 -4.98 -9.78 -12.72
CA ASP A 94 -4.32 -10.65 -13.71
C ASP A 94 -3.89 -12.00 -13.11
N VAL A 95 -3.40 -11.97 -11.87
CA VAL A 95 -3.04 -13.16 -11.10
C VAL A 95 -4.27 -13.98 -10.68
N LEU A 96 -5.33 -13.31 -10.20
CA LEU A 96 -6.55 -13.98 -9.73
C LEU A 96 -7.42 -14.54 -10.86
N ASP A 97 -7.42 -13.91 -12.03
CA ASP A 97 -8.06 -14.41 -13.24
C ASP A 97 -7.24 -15.52 -13.89
N GLY A 98 -6.00 -15.71 -13.44
CA GLY A 98 -5.10 -16.76 -13.89
C GLY A 98 -4.39 -16.49 -15.21
N VAL A 99 -4.40 -15.24 -15.66
CA VAL A 99 -3.67 -14.76 -16.84
C VAL A 99 -2.16 -14.67 -16.52
N SER A 100 -1.83 -14.27 -15.29
CA SER A 100 -0.44 -14.18 -14.82
C SER A 100 -0.09 -15.32 -13.86
N ALA A 101 1.17 -15.75 -13.88
CA ALA A 101 1.68 -16.74 -12.97
C ALA A 101 1.80 -16.18 -11.54
N LEU A 102 1.58 -17.04 -10.55
CA LEU A 102 1.78 -16.67 -9.15
C LEU A 102 3.28 -16.56 -8.88
N ASP A 103 3.80 -15.33 -8.77
CA ASP A 103 5.21 -15.14 -8.47
C ASP A 103 5.47 -15.39 -6.96
N PRO A 104 6.34 -16.34 -6.60
CA PRO A 104 6.61 -16.69 -5.20
C PRO A 104 7.24 -15.55 -4.38
N SER A 105 7.77 -14.50 -5.03
CA SER A 105 8.29 -13.30 -4.38
C SER A 105 7.20 -12.34 -3.88
N LEU A 106 5.98 -12.47 -4.42
CA LEU A 106 4.84 -11.62 -4.07
C LEU A 106 4.06 -12.12 -2.86
N VAL A 107 4.19 -13.42 -2.54
CA VAL A 107 3.59 -14.02 -1.35
C VAL A 107 4.59 -13.93 -0.19
N PRO A 108 4.15 -13.53 1.02
CA PRO A 108 5.03 -13.55 2.17
C PRO A 108 5.33 -15.01 2.54
N SER A 109 6.61 -15.34 2.69
CA SER A 109 7.09 -16.68 3.07
C SER A 109 6.40 -17.24 4.35
N SER A 110 5.86 -16.38 5.21
CA SER A 110 5.12 -16.73 6.44
C SER A 110 3.64 -17.15 6.23
N ALA A 111 3.01 -16.80 5.10
CA ALA A 111 1.60 -17.16 4.86
C ALA A 111 1.38 -18.67 4.67
N ALA A 112 2.44 -19.44 4.38
CA ALA A 112 2.39 -20.89 4.30
C ALA A 112 2.06 -21.58 5.65
N ALA A 113 2.22 -20.89 6.79
CA ALA A 113 2.05 -21.46 8.12
C ALA A 113 0.67 -21.22 8.78
N ALA A 114 -0.20 -20.38 8.20
CA ALA A 114 -1.44 -19.92 8.85
C ALA A 114 -2.69 -20.79 8.58
N ALA A 115 -2.52 -22.06 8.19
CA ALA A 115 -3.63 -23.00 8.06
C ALA A 115 -4.08 -23.49 9.45
N VAL A 116 -4.94 -22.73 10.11
CA VAL A 116 -5.62 -23.19 11.33
C VAL A 116 -6.68 -24.21 10.90
N ALA A 117 -6.36 -25.49 11.11
CA ALA A 117 -7.26 -26.61 10.90
C ALA A 117 -8.49 -26.50 11.80
N VAL A 118 -9.67 -26.73 11.22
CA VAL A 118 -10.96 -26.76 11.92
C VAL A 118 -11.10 -28.05 12.74
N ALA A 119 -11.34 -27.94 14.04
CA ALA A 119 -12.00 -28.95 14.88
C ALA A 119 -12.77 -28.25 16.04
N PRO A 120 -13.82 -28.88 16.61
CA PRO A 120 -15.00 -28.20 17.14
C PRO A 120 -14.86 -27.60 18.56
N ARG A 121 -15.73 -26.61 18.83
CA ARG A 121 -15.94 -25.87 20.09
C ARG A 121 -15.99 -26.75 21.35
N GLU A 122 -15.32 -26.29 22.41
CA GLU A 122 -15.85 -26.34 23.79
C GLU A 122 -15.54 -25.03 24.53
N VAL A 123 -16.48 -24.62 25.37
CA VAL A 123 -16.54 -23.35 26.10
C VAL A 123 -16.18 -23.62 27.55
N THR A 124 -15.10 -23.05 28.09
CA THR A 124 -14.98 -22.83 29.55
C THR A 124 -14.13 -21.61 29.88
N ALA A 125 -14.84 -20.62 30.41
CA ALA A 125 -14.47 -19.56 31.36
C ALA A 125 -13.03 -19.49 31.92
N GLY A 126 -12.52 -18.25 31.92
CA GLY A 126 -12.00 -17.61 33.14
C GLY A 126 -10.49 -17.44 33.25
N ALA A 127 -9.99 -16.21 33.06
CA ALA A 127 -8.94 -15.57 33.87
C ALA A 127 -8.57 -14.16 33.34
N GLU A 128 -9.30 -13.13 33.76
CA GLU A 128 -8.71 -11.84 34.20
C GLU A 128 -8.50 -11.96 35.73
N PRO A 129 -7.73 -11.12 36.44
CA PRO A 129 -6.98 -9.93 36.00
C PRO A 129 -5.54 -9.87 36.54
N GLN A 130 -4.67 -9.03 35.96
CA GLN A 130 -3.74 -8.21 36.74
C GLN A 130 -2.97 -7.19 35.88
N ALA A 131 -3.43 -5.95 36.01
CA ALA A 131 -2.62 -4.77 36.30
C ALA A 131 -1.11 -4.83 35.99
N LYS A 132 -0.71 -4.19 34.89
CA LYS A 132 0.49 -3.35 34.89
C LYS A 132 0.22 -2.05 34.13
N ARG A 133 -0.37 -1.13 34.86
CA ARG A 133 -0.42 0.31 34.57
C ARG A 133 1.03 0.81 34.52
N GLN A 134 1.62 0.93 33.34
CA GLN A 134 2.91 1.59 33.16
C GLN A 134 2.73 2.89 32.37
N ARG A 135 2.50 3.94 33.16
CA ARG A 135 2.97 5.33 33.02
C ARG A 135 3.20 5.87 31.59
N LEU A 136 2.37 6.87 31.27
CA LEU A 136 2.63 8.02 30.40
C LEU A 136 4.13 8.30 30.16
N ALA A 137 4.54 8.19 28.90
CA ALA A 137 5.63 8.96 28.34
C ALA A 137 5.01 9.90 27.31
N GLU A 138 4.53 11.03 27.83
CA GLU A 138 4.24 12.26 27.11
C GLU A 138 5.53 12.71 26.44
N VAL A 139 5.79 12.24 25.22
CA VAL A 139 6.89 12.72 24.37
C VAL A 139 6.27 13.73 23.42
N ASP A 140 6.18 14.96 23.92
CA ASP A 140 6.00 16.22 23.19
C ASP A 140 5.39 16.11 21.78
N GLU A 141 4.06 16.00 21.70
CA GLU A 141 3.33 16.18 20.44
C GLU A 141 3.66 17.54 19.77
N ALA A 142 4.06 18.53 20.59
CA ALA A 142 4.57 19.82 20.13
C ALA A 142 5.92 19.71 19.39
N SER A 143 6.81 18.78 19.75
CA SER A 143 8.08 18.55 19.04
C SER A 143 7.89 17.76 17.76
N ALA A 144 6.95 16.80 17.76
CA ALA A 144 6.57 16.09 16.53
C ALA A 144 5.93 17.03 15.50
N MET A 145 5.05 17.95 15.96
CA MET A 145 4.39 18.93 15.08
C MET A 145 5.36 20.02 14.60
N LYS A 146 6.31 20.47 15.43
CA LYS A 146 7.39 21.39 15.01
C LYS A 146 8.32 20.76 13.96
N GLY A 147 8.64 19.47 14.08
CA GLY A 147 9.46 18.76 13.09
C GLY A 147 8.84 18.74 11.70
N LEU A 148 7.52 18.52 11.62
CA LEU A 148 6.78 18.55 10.35
C LEU A 148 6.70 19.95 9.75
N VAL A 149 6.48 20.99 10.57
CA VAL A 149 6.43 22.39 10.09
C VAL A 149 7.80 22.86 9.58
N GLU A 150 8.89 22.45 10.22
CA GLU A 150 10.25 22.76 9.77
C GLU A 150 10.59 22.05 8.45
N GLN A 151 10.14 20.80 8.30
CA GLN A 151 10.30 20.04 7.05
C GLN A 151 9.53 20.69 5.88
N GLU A 152 8.29 21.12 6.10
CA GLU A 152 7.50 21.89 5.13
C GLU A 152 8.18 23.21 4.73
N ARG A 153 8.78 23.92 5.69
CA ARG A 153 9.52 25.17 5.44
C ARG A 153 10.78 24.92 4.61
N GLN A 154 11.52 23.84 4.88
CA GLN A 154 12.69 23.46 4.09
C GLN A 154 12.31 23.10 2.65
N LEU A 155 11.20 22.40 2.44
CA LEU A 155 10.69 22.08 1.10
C LEU A 155 10.26 23.36 0.34
N ARG A 156 9.58 24.30 1.01
CA ARG A 156 9.23 25.59 0.39
C ARG A 156 10.46 26.42 0.00
N ASN A 157 11.48 26.46 0.86
CA ASN A 157 12.72 27.20 0.58
C ASN A 157 13.51 26.58 -0.59
N ARG A 158 13.61 25.25 -0.64
CA ARG A 158 14.19 24.53 -1.79
C ARG A 158 13.43 24.81 -3.09
N ASN A 159 12.09 24.77 -3.05
CA ASN A 159 11.28 25.08 -4.23
C ASN A 159 11.40 26.56 -4.65
N THR A 160 11.51 27.51 -3.72
CA THR A 160 11.76 28.92 -4.08
C THR A 160 13.16 29.14 -4.67
N MET A 161 14.18 28.43 -4.19
CA MET A 161 15.54 28.47 -4.76
C MET A 161 15.61 27.85 -6.15
N LEU A 162 14.89 26.75 -6.40
CA LEU A 162 14.78 26.13 -7.73
C LEU A 162 14.06 27.05 -8.72
N VAL A 163 12.94 27.67 -8.33
CA VAL A 163 12.20 28.61 -9.18
C VAL A 163 13.05 29.85 -9.49
N ARG A 164 13.78 30.40 -8.52
CA ARG A 164 14.72 31.52 -8.75
C ARG A 164 15.92 31.13 -9.63
N SER A 165 16.45 29.92 -9.49
CA SER A 165 17.54 29.41 -10.33
C SER A 165 17.10 29.16 -11.78
N CYS A 166 15.85 28.73 -11.99
CA CYS A 166 15.27 28.56 -13.32
C CYS A 166 14.99 29.91 -14.00
N ILE A 167 14.50 30.91 -13.26
CA ILE A 167 14.25 32.26 -13.80
C ILE A 167 15.57 32.99 -14.12
N GLY A 168 16.59 32.90 -13.27
CA GLY A 168 17.89 33.58 -13.49
C GLY A 168 18.77 32.99 -14.60
N ARG A 169 18.45 31.80 -15.13
CA ARG A 169 19.22 31.15 -16.20
C ARG A 169 18.69 31.48 -17.60
N MET A 170 17.49 32.07 -17.73
CA MET A 170 16.94 32.48 -19.03
C MET A 170 17.49 33.85 -19.53
N ASP A 171 17.98 34.72 -18.65
CA ASP A 171 18.46 36.06 -19.02
C ASP A 171 19.95 36.15 -19.44
N ARG A 172 20.72 35.05 -19.38
CA ARG A 172 22.17 35.09 -19.68
C ARG A 172 22.59 34.47 -21.02
N LYS A 173 21.68 34.43 -21.99
CA LYS A 173 21.94 33.93 -23.35
C LYS A 173 21.65 34.99 -24.43
N GLY A 174 22.31 36.14 -24.33
CA GLY A 174 22.32 37.15 -25.39
C GLY A 174 23.45 38.15 -25.19
N GLY A 175 24.57 38.00 -25.92
CA GLY A 175 25.62 39.01 -25.97
C GLY A 175 27.04 38.46 -25.89
N GLY A 176 27.45 37.62 -26.84
CA GLY A 176 28.84 37.20 -27.01
C GLY A 176 29.36 37.52 -28.40
N LYS A 177 30.49 38.26 -28.44
CA LYS A 177 31.47 38.47 -29.52
C LYS A 177 31.13 39.47 -30.63
N GLN A 178 31.93 40.55 -30.69
CA GLN A 178 33.02 40.79 -31.64
C GLN A 178 33.96 41.81 -30.96
N GLY A 179 35.25 41.57 -30.70
CA GLY A 179 36.28 41.01 -31.56
C GLY A 179 36.97 42.15 -32.29
N GLY A 180 37.92 42.83 -31.63
CA GLY A 180 38.69 43.92 -32.26
C GLY A 180 39.78 43.39 -33.19
N VAL A 181 40.05 44.10 -34.29
CA VAL A 181 41.36 44.14 -34.96
C VAL A 181 41.56 45.52 -35.61
N LEU A 182 42.74 46.06 -35.34
CA LEU A 182 43.39 47.29 -35.78
C LEU A 182 43.67 47.33 -37.30
N ARG A 183 43.62 48.50 -37.96
CA ARG A 183 44.67 48.99 -38.90
C ARG A 183 44.39 50.40 -39.44
N ARG A 184 45.43 51.23 -39.36
CA ARG A 184 45.64 52.53 -40.04
C ARG A 184 45.55 52.38 -41.57
N VAL A 185 45.21 53.45 -42.31
CA VAL A 185 46.07 54.16 -43.29
C VAL A 185 45.36 55.46 -43.74
N SER A 186 46.17 56.50 -43.92
CA SER A 186 45.88 57.87 -44.34
C SER A 186 45.21 58.07 -45.70
N ALA A 187 44.56 59.22 -45.87
CA ALA A 187 44.77 60.15 -46.99
C ALA A 187 44.43 61.57 -46.51
#